data_AF-A0A1B6HZW6-F1
#
_entry.id   AF-A0A1B6HZW6-F1
#
_cell.length_a   1.000
_cell.length_b   1.000
_cell.length_c   1.000
_cell.angle_alpha   90.00
_cell.angle_beta   90.00
_cell.angle_gamma   90.00
#
_symmetry.space_group_name_H-M   'P 1'
#
loop_
_entity.id
_entity.type
_entity.pdbx_description
1 polymer ?
#
loop_
_entity_poly.entity_id
_entity_poly.type
_entity_poly.pdbx_seq_one_letter_code
_entity_poly.pdbx_strand_id
1 'polypeptide(L)'
;GPRLDSLDFWHKLIALIVSVIEEDRNSYAPVLNQFPQELNISQLSAGTMWMQFGMDQKYALEEHEANRQKVVVQPVKSSAYMNLHFKVKWLYTNYVKDCPPFKDTVPEYPAWFEPFVMQWLN
;
A
#
# COMPACT_ATOMS: atom_id res chain seq x y z
N GLY A 1 -14.13 -1.40 8.37
CA GLY A 1 -12.95 -0.53 8.23
C GLY A 1 -11.74 -1.18 8.87
N PRO A 2 -10.64 -0.42 9.06
CA PRO A 2 -9.46 -0.87 9.80
C PRO A 2 -9.80 -1.33 11.22
N ARG A 3 -9.03 -2.29 11.76
CA ARG A 3 -9.18 -2.80 13.14
C ARG A 3 -7.80 -3.07 13.76
N LEU A 4 -7.67 -2.84 15.05
CA LEU A 4 -6.41 -3.08 15.79
C LEU A 4 -6.12 -4.57 16.03
N ASP A 5 -7.14 -5.44 15.94
CA ASP A 5 -7.03 -6.89 16.16
C ASP A 5 -6.81 -7.70 14.86
N SER A 6 -6.80 -7.06 13.68
CA SER A 6 -6.73 -7.76 12.40
C SER A 6 -6.26 -6.86 11.24
N LEU A 7 -5.43 -7.41 10.36
CA LEU A 7 -4.94 -6.73 9.15
C LEU A 7 -5.72 -7.11 7.87
N ASP A 8 -6.80 -7.88 7.97
CA ASP A 8 -7.52 -8.41 6.80
C ASP A 8 -8.12 -7.31 5.92
N PHE A 9 -8.55 -6.22 6.55
CA PHE A 9 -9.07 -5.05 5.85
C PHE A 9 -8.07 -4.53 4.82
N TRP A 10 -6.80 -4.39 5.21
CA TRP A 10 -5.74 -3.86 4.35
C TRP A 10 -5.41 -4.81 3.20
N HIS A 11 -5.43 -6.12 3.45
CA HIS A 11 -5.23 -7.12 2.39
C HIS A 11 -6.33 -7.05 1.32
N LYS A 12 -7.58 -6.82 1.73
CA LYS A 12 -8.72 -6.65 0.83
C LYS A 12 -8.67 -5.30 0.12
N LEU A 13 -8.31 -4.22 0.82
CA LEU A 13 -8.16 -2.90 0.23
C LEU A 13 -7.09 -2.89 -0.87
N ILE A 14 -5.93 -3.50 -0.64
CA ILE A 14 -4.89 -3.64 -1.67
C ILE A 14 -5.44 -4.39 -2.90
N ALA A 15 -6.23 -5.44 -2.71
CA ALA A 15 -6.82 -6.17 -3.83
C ALA A 15 -7.79 -5.29 -4.65
N LEU A 16 -8.60 -4.46 -3.98
CA LEU A 16 -9.49 -3.51 -4.65
C LEU A 16 -8.71 -2.41 -5.38
N ILE A 17 -7.65 -1.86 -4.78
CA ILE A 17 -6.77 -0.87 -5.42
C ILE A 17 -6.19 -1.45 -6.71
N VAL A 18 -5.67 -2.68 -6.66
CA VAL A 18 -5.14 -3.37 -7.85
C VAL A 18 -6.22 -3.51 -8.92
N SER A 19 -7.44 -3.93 -8.55
CA SER A 19 -8.54 -4.03 -9.50
C SER A 19 -8.84 -2.69 -10.19
N VAL A 20 -8.84 -1.58 -9.45
CA VAL A 20 -9.07 -0.24 -10.02
C VAL A 20 -7.95 0.14 -10.98
N ILE A 21 -6.68 -0.05 -10.59
CA ILE A 21 -5.53 0.27 -11.45
C ILE A 21 -5.55 -0.56 -12.74
N GLU A 22 -5.89 -1.84 -12.65
CA GLU A 22 -6.03 -2.71 -13.81
C GLU A 22 -7.21 -2.30 -14.71
N GLU A 23 -8.33 -1.88 -14.13
CA GLU A 23 -9.46 -1.35 -14.91
C GLU A 23 -9.08 -0.06 -15.66
N ASP A 24 -8.40 0.87 -14.98
CA ASP A 24 -7.89 2.10 -15.58
C ASP A 24 -6.89 1.83 -16.72
N ARG A 25 -6.06 0.81 -16.56
CA ARG A 25 -5.11 0.40 -17.60
C ARG A 25 -5.79 -0.26 -18.79
N ASN A 26 -6.72 -1.18 -18.55
CA ASN A 26 -7.23 -2.07 -19.60
C ASN A 26 -8.44 -1.48 -20.32
N SER A 27 -9.28 -0.72 -19.61
CA SER A 27 -10.52 -0.18 -20.14
C SER A 27 -10.39 1.30 -20.51
N TYR A 28 -9.82 2.11 -19.63
CA TYR A 28 -9.83 3.58 -19.79
C TYR A 28 -8.63 4.10 -20.57
N ALA A 29 -7.43 3.54 -20.39
CA ALA A 29 -6.23 4.01 -21.11
C ALA A 29 -6.35 3.96 -22.64
N PRO A 30 -6.91 2.91 -23.28
CA PRO A 30 -7.08 2.88 -24.74
C PRO A 30 -8.04 3.96 -25.25
N VAL A 31 -9.03 4.34 -24.43
CA VAL A 31 -10.06 5.33 -24.78
C VAL A 31 -9.56 6.76 -24.56
N LEU A 32 -8.79 6.98 -23.50
CA LEU A 32 -8.24 8.28 -23.10
C LEU A 32 -6.82 8.51 -23.63
N ASN A 33 -6.58 8.21 -24.91
CA ASN A 33 -5.26 8.25 -25.54
C ASN A 33 -5.05 9.48 -26.47
N GLN A 34 -5.74 10.58 -26.21
CA GLN A 34 -5.66 11.80 -27.03
C GLN A 34 -4.31 12.53 -26.87
N PHE A 35 -3.65 12.37 -25.71
CA PHE A 35 -2.36 13.01 -25.38
C PHE A 35 -1.37 12.01 -24.75
N PRO A 36 -0.92 10.98 -25.49
CA PRO A 36 -0.13 9.87 -24.93
C PRO A 36 1.21 10.27 -24.29
N GLN A 37 1.77 11.42 -24.69
CA GLN A 37 3.03 11.94 -24.15
C GLN A 37 2.83 12.76 -22.88
N GLU A 38 1.62 13.28 -22.65
CA GLU A 38 1.31 14.17 -21.53
C GLU A 38 0.50 13.45 -20.44
N LEU A 39 -0.34 12.50 -20.83
CA LEU A 39 -1.25 11.80 -19.93
C LEU A 39 -1.17 10.29 -20.15
N ASN A 40 -0.72 9.59 -19.11
CA ASN A 40 -0.89 8.16 -18.97
C ASN A 40 -1.83 7.89 -17.79
N ILE A 41 -3.12 7.65 -18.07
CA ILE A 41 -4.14 7.45 -17.03
C ILE A 41 -3.82 6.29 -16.10
N SER A 42 -3.18 5.23 -16.61
CA SER A 42 -2.81 4.07 -15.79
C SER A 42 -1.75 4.43 -14.74
N GLN A 43 -0.75 5.22 -15.12
CA GLN A 43 0.28 5.69 -14.19
C GLN A 43 -0.27 6.77 -13.24
N LEU A 44 -1.15 7.64 -13.71
CA LEU A 44 -1.81 8.64 -12.88
C LEU A 44 -2.70 7.98 -11.81
N SER A 45 -3.49 6.97 -12.20
CA SER A 45 -4.33 6.21 -11.29
C SER A 45 -3.49 5.47 -10.25
N ALA A 46 -2.49 4.70 -10.68
CA ALA A 46 -1.61 3.97 -9.79
C ALA A 46 -0.90 4.88 -8.78
N GLY A 47 -0.38 6.03 -9.24
CA GLY A 47 0.26 7.00 -8.37
C GLY A 47 -0.71 7.63 -7.36
N THR A 48 -1.89 8.03 -7.80
CA THR A 48 -2.93 8.61 -6.93
C THR A 48 -3.40 7.62 -5.87
N MET A 49 -3.75 6.40 -6.29
CA MET A 49 -4.19 5.33 -5.39
C MET A 49 -3.11 4.99 -4.35
N TRP A 50 -1.85 4.94 -4.78
CA TRP A 50 -0.72 4.72 -3.88
C TRP A 50 -0.56 5.82 -2.84
N MET A 51 -0.64 7.09 -3.23
CA MET A 51 -0.50 8.21 -2.28
C MET A 51 -1.56 8.17 -1.18
N GLN A 52 -2.83 7.99 -1.55
CA GLN A 52 -3.92 7.92 -0.59
C GLN A 52 -3.79 6.69 0.32
N PHE A 53 -3.53 5.52 -0.28
CA PHE A 53 -3.28 4.29 0.48
C PHE A 53 -2.10 4.40 1.44
N GLY A 54 -1.01 5.05 1.02
CA GLY A 54 0.19 5.23 1.82
C GLY A 54 -0.04 6.09 3.06
N MET A 55 -0.81 7.18 2.92
CA MET A 55 -1.21 8.02 4.05
C MET A 55 -2.00 7.22 5.08
N ASP A 56 -3.00 6.48 4.63
CA ASP A 56 -3.85 5.66 5.49
C ASP A 56 -3.08 4.50 6.15
N GLN A 57 -2.18 3.84 5.41
CA GLN A 57 -1.33 2.78 5.93
C GLN A 57 -0.37 3.25 7.00
N LYS A 58 0.31 4.37 6.76
CA LYS A 58 1.26 4.94 7.72
C LYS A 58 0.56 5.23 9.05
N TYR A 59 -0.57 5.94 9.01
CA TYR A 59 -1.34 6.26 10.20
C TYR A 59 -1.80 5.01 10.96
N ALA A 60 -2.31 4.01 10.23
CA ALA A 60 -2.76 2.77 10.84
C ALA A 60 -1.63 1.98 11.51
N LEU A 61 -0.43 1.93 10.90
CA LEU A 61 0.71 1.23 11.47
C LEU A 61 1.25 1.95 12.71
N GLU A 62 1.28 3.28 12.71
CA GLU A 62 1.60 4.10 13.89
C GLU A 62 0.59 3.83 15.03
N GLU A 63 -0.71 3.74 14.73
CA GLU A 63 -1.74 3.41 15.72
C GLU A 63 -1.57 1.98 16.27
N HIS A 64 -1.29 1.01 15.41
CA HIS A 64 -1.02 -0.38 15.80
C HIS A 64 0.22 -0.48 16.70
N GLU A 65 1.27 0.31 16.45
CA GLU A 65 2.46 0.39 17.30
C GLU A 65 2.12 1.01 18.66
N ALA A 66 1.47 2.18 18.68
CA ALA A 66 1.14 2.91 19.90
C ALA A 66 0.20 2.13 20.84
N ASN A 67 -0.68 1.31 20.26
CA ASN A 67 -1.59 0.47 21.02
C ASN A 67 -1.02 -0.90 21.36
N ARG A 68 0.09 -1.34 20.74
CA ARG A 68 0.65 -2.70 20.85
C ARG A 68 0.86 -3.18 22.28
N GLN A 69 1.30 -2.30 23.18
CA GLN A 69 1.54 -2.62 24.60
C GLN A 69 0.31 -2.47 25.50
N LYS A 70 -0.76 -1.82 25.01
CA LYS A 70 -1.96 -1.45 25.78
C LYS A 70 -3.13 -2.40 25.56
N VAL A 71 -2.99 -3.41 24.71
CA VAL A 71 -4.12 -4.18 24.16
C VAL A 71 -4.70 -5.18 25.20
N VAL A 72 -6.01 -5.04 25.50
CA VAL A 72 -6.85 -6.02 26.25
C VAL A 72 -7.36 -7.16 25.34
N VAL A 73 -7.23 -6.97 24.03
CA VAL A 73 -7.55 -7.90 22.94
C VAL A 73 -6.32 -8.72 22.50
N GLN A 74 -6.54 -9.81 21.74
CA GLN A 74 -5.41 -10.62 21.25
C GLN A 74 -4.50 -9.82 20.30
N PRO A 75 -3.17 -9.85 20.50
CA PRO A 75 -2.23 -9.12 19.65
C PRO A 75 -2.14 -9.76 18.25
N VAL A 76 -2.10 -8.90 17.23
CA VAL A 76 -1.79 -9.31 15.85
C VAL A 76 -0.38 -9.90 15.82
N LYS A 77 -0.25 -11.11 15.23
CA LYS A 77 1.03 -11.81 15.13
C LYS A 77 2.03 -11.03 14.26
N SER A 78 3.31 -11.03 14.62
CA SER A 78 4.38 -10.42 13.82
C SER A 78 4.39 -10.91 12.37
N SER A 79 4.08 -12.19 12.13
CA SER A 79 3.98 -12.75 10.79
C SER A 79 2.87 -12.11 9.93
N ALA A 80 1.78 -11.62 10.52
CA ALA A 80 0.74 -10.92 9.79
C ALA A 80 1.21 -9.56 9.27
N TYR A 81 2.02 -8.84 10.05
CA TYR A 81 2.66 -7.60 9.61
C TYR A 81 3.69 -7.85 8.51
N MET A 82 4.47 -8.93 8.60
CA MET A 82 5.41 -9.32 7.53
C MET A 82 4.67 -9.65 6.23
N ASN A 83 3.56 -10.38 6.30
CA ASN A 83 2.74 -10.68 5.13
C ASN A 83 2.16 -9.40 4.49
N LEU A 84 1.68 -8.47 5.32
CA LEU A 84 1.21 -7.17 4.83
C LEU A 84 2.34 -6.39 4.18
N HIS A 85 3.52 -6.34 4.80
CA HIS A 85 4.72 -5.69 4.26
C HIS A 85 5.09 -6.25 2.88
N PHE A 86 5.13 -7.58 2.72
CA PHE A 86 5.39 -8.21 1.41
C PHE A 86 4.33 -7.82 0.37
N LYS A 87 3.07 -7.74 0.78
CA LYS A 87 1.97 -7.35 -0.11
C LYS A 87 2.07 -5.88 -0.54
N VAL A 88 2.43 -4.98 0.38
CA VAL A 88 2.68 -3.55 0.07
C VAL A 88 3.89 -3.40 -0.86
N LYS A 89 4.98 -4.11 -0.60
CA LYS A 89 6.15 -4.17 -1.49
C LYS A 89 5.75 -4.63 -2.89
N TRP A 90 4.94 -5.68 -2.98
CA TRP A 90 4.45 -6.20 -4.27
C TRP A 90 3.60 -5.15 -5.00
N LEU A 91 2.65 -4.49 -4.33
CA LEU A 91 1.86 -3.41 -4.93
C LEU A 91 2.76 -2.31 -5.49
N TYR A 92 3.69 -1.80 -4.69
CA TYR A 92 4.61 -0.74 -5.11
C TYR A 92 5.45 -1.16 -6.31
N THR A 93 6.04 -2.36 -6.26
CA THR A 93 6.96 -2.84 -7.30
C THR A 93 6.27 -3.10 -8.64
N ASN A 94 5.03 -3.55 -8.63
CA ASN A 94 4.31 -3.92 -9.87
C ASN A 94 3.56 -2.74 -10.50
N TYR A 95 3.14 -1.76 -9.70
CA TYR A 95 2.24 -0.70 -10.18
C TYR A 95 2.80 0.72 -10.02
N VAL A 96 3.65 0.97 -9.02
CA VAL A 96 3.95 2.34 -8.57
C VAL A 96 5.37 2.78 -8.92
N LYS A 97 6.37 1.89 -8.81
CA LYS A 97 7.81 2.23 -8.90
C LYS A 97 8.20 2.99 -10.17
N ASP A 98 7.48 2.79 -11.28
CA ASP A 98 7.78 3.38 -12.58
C ASP A 98 6.90 4.60 -12.89
N CYS A 99 5.97 4.96 -11.99
CA CYS A 99 5.15 6.15 -12.13
C CYS A 99 6.03 7.41 -11.94
N PRO A 100 5.80 8.49 -12.71
CA PRO A 100 6.68 9.67 -12.73
C PRO A 100 7.08 10.25 -11.37
N PRO A 101 6.18 10.42 -10.36
CA PRO A 101 6.57 10.99 -9.07
C PRO A 101 7.39 10.03 -8.18
N PHE A 102 7.44 8.73 -8.50
CA PHE A 102 8.11 7.70 -7.68
C PHE A 102 9.31 7.06 -8.37
N LYS A 103 9.45 7.28 -9.67
CA LYS A 103 10.55 6.72 -10.44
C LYS A 103 11.88 7.28 -9.94
N ASP A 104 12.84 6.38 -9.75
CA ASP A 104 14.20 6.68 -9.28
C ASP A 104 14.25 7.32 -7.88
N THR A 105 13.16 7.24 -7.10
CA THR A 105 13.13 7.68 -5.70
C THR A 105 13.25 6.50 -4.74
N VAL A 106 13.67 6.78 -3.50
CA VAL A 106 13.68 5.77 -2.43
C VAL A 106 12.24 5.66 -1.88
N PRO A 107 11.61 4.47 -1.91
CA PRO A 107 10.26 4.31 -1.39
C PRO A 107 10.22 4.48 0.13
N GLU A 108 9.21 5.19 0.62
CA GLU A 108 9.02 5.42 2.06
C GLU A 108 8.37 4.23 2.79
N TYR A 109 7.64 3.37 2.07
CA TYR A 109 6.85 2.30 2.71
C TYR A 109 7.61 1.36 3.63
N PRO A 110 8.90 1.00 3.39
CA PRO A 110 9.62 0.11 4.30
C PRO A 110 9.72 0.67 5.72
N ALA A 111 9.84 2.00 5.86
CA ALA A 111 9.94 2.65 7.17
C ALA A 111 8.66 2.48 8.01
N TRP A 112 7.49 2.39 7.38
CA TRP A 112 6.22 2.18 8.09
C TRP A 112 6.17 0.82 8.82
N PHE A 113 6.95 -0.16 8.35
CA PHE A 113 6.98 -1.51 8.90
C PHE A 113 8.18 -1.78 9.82
N GLU A 114 9.14 -0.85 9.95
CA GLU A 114 10.38 -1.04 10.69
C GLU A 114 10.17 -1.58 12.12
N PRO A 115 9.27 -1.04 12.96
CA PRO A 115 9.04 -1.55 14.31
C PRO A 115 8.48 -2.98 14.37
N PHE A 116 7.84 -3.43 13.29
CA PHE A 116 7.26 -4.78 13.19
C PHE A 116 8.29 -5.78 12.65
N VAL A 117 9.14 -5.35 11.72
CA VAL A 117 10.26 -6.15 11.21
C VAL A 117 11.26 -6.41 12.32
N MET A 118 11.64 -5.38 13.09
CA MET A 118 12.54 -5.54 14.23
C MET A 118 12.00 -6.53 15.26
N GLN A 119 10.69 -6.47 15.56
CA GLN A 119 10.06 -7.46 16.45
C GLN A 119 10.09 -8.88 15.87
N TRP A 120 9.94 -9.05 14.56
CA TRP A 120 9.96 -10.38 13.94
C TRP A 120 11.36 -11.02 13.94
N LEU A 121 12.42 -10.21 13.96
CA LEU A 121 13.81 -10.67 14.03
C LEU A 121 14.29 -11.03 15.44
N ASN A 122 13.62 -10.52 16.48
CA ASN A 122 13.92 -10.80 17.90
C ASN A 122 13.21 -12.06 18.40
#